data_AF-A0A4Q3Y7R5-F1
#
_entry.id   AF-A0A4Q3Y7R5-F1
#
_cell.length_a   1.000
_cell.length_b   1.000
_cell.length_c   1.000
_cell.angle_alpha   90.00
_cell.angle_beta   90.00
_cell.angle_gamma   90.00
#
_symmetry.space_group_name_H-M   'P 1'
#
loop_
_entity.id
_entity.type
_entity.pdbx_description
1 polymer ?
#
loop_
_entity_poly.entity_id
_entity_poly.type
_entity_poly.pdbx_seq_one_letter_code
_entity_poly.pdbx_strand_id
1 'polypeptide(L)'
;MIVNLPWLPVPDDAEREQFSQLAGADLAEWRTLLGRGWSESQLRRAGQRIRKHLADAPSADVAGAGLSSFKLLVLASHTFSHMADAIIASAVRHGVALQIELVEYSDPASWLANPANRADAFDGVLLAVDAKAWRIDVPDDGES
;
A
#
# COMPACT_ATOMS: atom_id res chain seq x y z
N MET A 1 2.20 -8.58 -15.38
CA MET A 1 2.30 -9.78 -14.52
C MET A 1 3.62 -9.68 -13.78
N ILE A 2 3.63 -9.29 -12.52
CA ILE A 2 4.87 -9.17 -11.73
C ILE A 2 5.30 -10.60 -11.37
N VAL A 3 6.26 -11.12 -12.10
CA VAL A 3 6.86 -12.44 -11.88
C VAL A 3 7.92 -12.28 -10.80
N ASN A 4 7.79 -13.06 -9.71
CA ASN A 4 8.76 -13.32 -8.63
C ASN A 4 9.81 -12.24 -8.38
N LEU A 5 9.75 -11.54 -7.25
CA LEU A 5 10.83 -10.67 -6.78
C LEU A 5 12.07 -11.56 -6.53
N PRO A 6 13.07 -11.65 -7.45
CA PRO A 6 14.09 -12.70 -7.40
C PRO A 6 15.05 -12.53 -6.22
N TRP A 7 15.04 -11.36 -5.59
CA TRP A 7 15.83 -11.06 -4.39
C TRP A 7 15.16 -11.54 -3.10
N LEU A 8 13.94 -12.07 -3.14
CA LEU A 8 13.27 -12.61 -1.96
C LEU A 8 13.31 -14.13 -1.94
N PRO A 9 13.54 -14.75 -0.76
CA PRO A 9 13.44 -16.19 -0.62
C PRO A 9 12.03 -16.67 -0.96
N VAL A 10 11.94 -17.76 -1.74
CA VAL A 10 10.66 -18.40 -2.06
C VAL A 10 10.09 -19.02 -0.79
N PRO A 11 8.80 -18.82 -0.48
CA PRO A 11 8.19 -19.42 0.70
C PRO A 11 8.08 -20.93 0.55
N ASP A 12 8.44 -21.66 1.61
CA ASP A 12 8.27 -23.11 1.69
C ASP A 12 6.82 -23.51 1.96
N ASP A 13 6.53 -24.82 1.97
CA ASP A 13 5.17 -25.32 2.12
C ASP A 13 4.60 -25.09 3.53
N ALA A 14 5.45 -25.12 4.58
CA ALA A 14 5.03 -24.83 5.93
C ALA A 14 4.68 -23.34 6.09
N GLU A 15 5.49 -22.44 5.51
CA GLU A 15 5.23 -21.01 5.47
C GLU A 15 3.95 -20.68 4.68
N ARG A 16 3.67 -21.40 3.59
CA ARG A 16 2.41 -21.27 2.83
C ARG A 16 1.20 -21.70 3.64
N GLU A 17 1.31 -22.82 4.35
CA GLU A 17 0.27 -23.31 5.22
C GLU A 17 0.01 -22.29 6.35
N GLN A 18 1.06 -21.83 7.02
CA GLN A 18 0.98 -20.79 8.04
C GLN A 18 0.32 -19.52 7.48
N PHE A 19 0.77 -19.04 6.31
CA PHE A 19 0.22 -17.87 5.62
C PHE A 19 -1.30 -17.97 5.41
N SER A 20 -1.79 -19.16 5.06
CA SER A 20 -3.22 -19.40 4.85
C SER A 20 -4.03 -19.30 6.16
N GLN A 21 -3.41 -19.73 7.27
CA GLN A 21 -4.02 -19.86 8.59
C GLN A 21 -4.00 -18.58 9.44
N LEU A 22 -3.24 -17.53 9.08
CA LEU A 22 -3.23 -16.25 9.81
C LEU A 22 -4.52 -15.46 9.63
N ALA A 23 -5.64 -15.97 10.10
CA ALA A 23 -6.83 -15.18 10.34
C ALA A 23 -6.71 -14.55 11.75
N GLY A 24 -6.50 -13.23 11.81
CA GLY A 24 -6.42 -12.51 13.09
C GLY A 24 -5.07 -12.61 13.82
N ALA A 25 -4.01 -13.01 13.12
CA ALA A 25 -2.68 -13.07 13.70
C ALA A 25 -2.04 -11.70 13.94
N ASP A 26 -1.05 -11.69 14.84
CA ASP A 26 -0.24 -10.53 15.19
C ASP A 26 0.48 -9.94 13.96
N LEU A 27 0.55 -8.62 13.89
CA LEU A 27 1.29 -7.86 12.89
C LEU A 27 2.79 -8.26 12.85
N ALA A 28 3.37 -8.68 13.97
CA ALA A 28 4.74 -9.18 14.01
C ALA A 28 4.93 -10.48 13.22
N GLU A 29 3.95 -11.40 13.30
CA GLU A 29 3.95 -12.64 12.53
C GLU A 29 3.76 -12.35 11.04
N TRP A 30 2.83 -11.45 10.70
CA TRP A 30 2.64 -10.98 9.32
C TRP A 30 3.93 -10.43 8.73
N ARG A 31 4.65 -9.58 9.46
CA ARG A 31 5.93 -9.02 9.01
C ARG A 31 6.96 -10.09 8.70
N THR A 32 7.07 -11.10 9.58
CA THR A 32 8.02 -12.21 9.39
C THR A 32 7.72 -12.97 8.11
N LEU A 33 6.47 -13.37 7.91
CA LEU A 33 6.07 -14.14 6.73
C LEU A 33 6.14 -13.32 5.45
N LEU A 34 5.74 -12.06 5.48
CA LEU A 34 5.77 -11.18 4.31
C LEU A 34 7.20 -10.89 3.84
N GLY A 35 8.24 -11.22 4.63
CA GLY A 35 9.64 -11.24 4.21
C GLY A 35 9.97 -12.20 3.06
N ARG A 36 9.03 -13.06 2.63
CA ARG A 36 9.18 -14.00 1.51
C ARG A 36 8.62 -13.50 0.17
N GLY A 37 9.01 -14.18 -0.90
CA GLY A 37 8.59 -13.93 -2.28
C GLY A 37 7.18 -14.41 -2.59
N TRP A 38 6.16 -13.76 -2.02
CA TRP A 38 4.76 -14.06 -2.28
C TRP A 38 4.29 -13.51 -3.63
N SER A 39 3.33 -14.19 -4.25
CA SER A 39 2.66 -13.69 -5.46
C SER A 39 1.80 -12.45 -5.16
N GLU A 40 1.50 -11.66 -6.20
CA GLU A 40 0.61 -10.49 -6.10
C GLU A 40 -0.73 -10.85 -5.46
N SER A 41 -1.36 -11.96 -5.88
CA SER A 41 -2.66 -12.38 -5.34
C SER A 41 -2.58 -12.73 -3.85
N GLN A 42 -1.47 -13.30 -3.38
CA GLN A 42 -1.23 -13.58 -1.96
C GLN A 42 -1.02 -12.28 -1.18
N LEU A 43 -0.21 -11.34 -1.70
CA LEU A 43 0.00 -10.03 -1.09
C LEU A 43 -1.30 -9.24 -0.98
N ARG A 44 -2.16 -9.29 -1.99
CA ARG A 44 -3.49 -8.64 -1.93
C ARG A 44 -4.35 -9.22 -0.81
N ARG A 45 -4.43 -10.55 -0.69
CA ARG A 45 -5.19 -11.20 0.39
C ARG A 45 -4.64 -10.85 1.77
N ALA A 46 -3.31 -10.83 1.95
CA ALA A 46 -2.67 -10.36 3.17
C ALA A 46 -3.02 -8.90 3.47
N GLY A 47 -2.89 -8.02 2.47
CA GLY A 47 -3.17 -6.60 2.61
C GLY A 47 -4.60 -6.30 3.06
N GLN A 48 -5.57 -7.04 2.55
CA GLN A 48 -6.98 -6.91 2.99
C GLN A 48 -7.15 -7.26 4.47
N ARG A 49 -6.53 -8.36 4.91
CA ARG A 49 -6.57 -8.79 6.32
C ARG A 49 -5.85 -7.79 7.23
N ILE A 50 -4.67 -7.34 6.83
CA ILE A 50 -3.88 -6.34 7.55
C ILE A 50 -4.63 -5.02 7.63
N ARG A 51 -5.21 -4.52 6.52
CA ARG A 51 -6.01 -3.29 6.51
C ARG A 51 -7.14 -3.38 7.51
N LYS A 52 -7.89 -4.49 7.52
CA LYS A 52 -8.97 -4.71 8.49
C LYS A 52 -8.44 -4.68 9.92
N HIS A 53 -7.34 -5.40 10.18
CA HIS A 53 -6.73 -5.42 11.50
C HIS A 53 -6.26 -4.03 11.94
N LEU A 54 -5.62 -3.24 11.07
CA LEU A 54 -5.17 -1.88 11.36
C LEU A 54 -6.32 -0.88 11.57
N ALA A 55 -7.52 -1.15 11.03
CA ALA A 55 -8.70 -0.33 11.29
C ALA A 55 -9.24 -0.53 12.72
N ASP A 56 -9.06 -1.75 13.25
CA ASP A 56 -9.57 -2.14 14.56
C ASP A 56 -8.49 -2.06 15.68
N ALA A 57 -7.21 -1.98 15.32
CA ALA A 57 -6.08 -2.07 16.23
C ALA A 57 -5.72 -0.74 16.93
N PRO A 58 -5.50 -0.74 18.26
CA PRO A 58 -4.84 0.33 18.99
C PRO A 58 -3.44 0.66 18.44
N SER A 59 -3.02 1.93 18.57
CA SER A 59 -1.68 2.38 18.17
C SER A 59 -0.54 1.68 18.93
N ALA A 60 -0.79 1.23 20.16
CA ALA A 60 0.17 0.49 20.96
C ALA A 60 0.50 -0.89 20.36
N ASP A 61 -0.46 -1.55 19.73
CA ASP A 61 -0.26 -2.87 19.12
C ASP A 61 0.61 -2.77 17.86
N VAL A 62 0.43 -1.69 17.09
CA VAL A 62 1.27 -1.37 15.93
C VAL A 62 2.73 -1.15 16.34
N ALA A 63 2.96 -0.36 17.40
CA ALA A 63 4.30 -0.11 17.92
C ALA A 63 4.93 -1.38 18.53
N GLY A 64 4.13 -2.20 19.23
CA GLY A 64 4.55 -3.48 19.81
C GLY A 64 5.03 -4.48 18.76
N ALA A 65 4.43 -4.46 17.56
CA ALA A 65 4.87 -5.25 16.41
C ALA A 65 6.13 -4.69 15.70
N GLY A 66 6.73 -3.61 16.24
CA GLY A 66 7.89 -2.95 15.67
C GLY A 66 7.59 -2.26 14.34
N LEU A 67 6.33 -1.83 14.13
CA LEU A 67 5.90 -1.11 12.94
C LEU A 67 5.74 0.39 13.23
N SER A 68 6.14 1.22 12.28
CA SER A 68 5.80 2.64 12.28
C SER A 68 4.49 2.88 11.51
N SER A 69 3.56 3.61 12.10
CA SER A 69 2.34 4.03 11.40
C SER A 69 2.67 5.03 10.29
N PHE A 70 2.00 4.91 9.14
CA PHE A 70 2.09 5.86 8.04
C PHE A 70 0.75 5.97 7.31
N LYS A 71 0.22 7.19 7.17
CA LYS A 71 -1.01 7.50 6.44
C LYS A 71 -0.67 8.06 5.06
N LEU A 72 -1.04 7.33 4.03
CA LEU A 72 -0.80 7.69 2.64
C LEU A 72 -2.13 8.03 1.96
N LEU A 73 -2.22 9.25 1.41
CA LEU A 73 -3.24 9.58 0.44
C LEU A 73 -2.76 9.15 -0.95
N VAL A 74 -3.59 8.44 -1.70
CA VAL A 74 -3.33 8.08 -3.09
C VAL A 74 -4.36 8.77 -3.97
N LEU A 75 -3.89 9.64 -4.86
CA LEU A 75 -4.71 10.26 -5.90
C LEU A 75 -4.36 9.59 -7.23
N ALA A 76 -5.30 8.81 -7.76
CA ALA A 76 -5.09 8.01 -8.95
C ALA A 76 -5.98 8.47 -10.10
N SER A 77 -5.40 8.65 -11.27
CA SER A 77 -6.13 8.96 -12.52
C SER A 77 -6.88 7.73 -13.10
N HIS A 78 -6.61 6.54 -12.57
CA HIS A 78 -7.18 5.26 -12.99
C HIS A 78 -7.42 4.34 -11.81
N THR A 79 -7.92 3.13 -12.06
CA THR A 79 -8.01 2.06 -11.06
C THR A 79 -6.65 1.78 -10.43
N PHE A 80 -6.55 1.95 -9.11
CA PHE A 80 -5.38 1.66 -8.28
C PHE A 80 -5.72 0.72 -7.11
N SER A 81 -7.00 0.53 -6.83
CA SER A 81 -7.55 -0.33 -5.78
C SER A 81 -6.97 -1.74 -5.79
N HIS A 82 -6.68 -2.29 -6.96
CA HIS A 82 -6.04 -3.60 -7.11
C HIS A 82 -4.61 -3.65 -6.53
N MET A 83 -3.88 -2.53 -6.54
CA MET A 83 -2.52 -2.43 -5.99
C MET A 83 -2.52 -2.03 -4.51
N ALA A 84 -3.50 -1.26 -4.05
CA ALA A 84 -3.53 -0.72 -2.69
C ALA A 84 -3.33 -1.80 -1.61
N ASP A 85 -3.99 -2.95 -1.74
CA ASP A 85 -3.82 -4.06 -0.79
C ASP A 85 -2.41 -4.66 -0.84
N ALA A 86 -1.87 -4.89 -2.03
CA ALA A 86 -0.52 -5.44 -2.18
C ALA A 86 0.55 -4.49 -1.62
N ILE A 87 0.33 -3.18 -1.74
CA ILE A 87 1.22 -2.14 -1.17
C ILE A 87 1.18 -2.18 0.35
N ILE A 88 0.01 -2.32 0.96
CA ILE A 88 -0.12 -2.45 2.44
C ILE A 88 0.69 -3.65 2.94
N ALA A 89 0.51 -4.83 2.33
CA ALA A 89 1.28 -6.02 2.69
C ALA A 89 2.80 -5.81 2.48
N SER A 90 3.17 -5.15 1.39
CA SER A 90 4.58 -4.83 1.10
C SER A 90 5.16 -3.86 2.14
N ALA A 91 4.40 -2.86 2.58
CA ALA A 91 4.85 -1.90 3.59
C ALA A 91 5.16 -2.58 4.94
N VAL A 92 4.36 -3.57 5.34
CA VAL A 92 4.59 -4.34 6.57
C VAL A 92 5.94 -5.06 6.55
N ARG A 93 6.37 -5.61 5.40
CA ARG A 93 7.74 -6.15 5.22
C ARG A 93 8.81 -5.13 5.57
N HIS A 94 8.57 -3.85 5.27
CA HIS A 94 9.48 -2.74 5.53
C HIS A 94 9.31 -2.11 6.91
N GLY A 95 8.53 -2.73 7.80
CA GLY A 95 8.32 -2.21 9.15
C GLY A 95 7.32 -1.06 9.20
N VAL A 96 6.43 -0.93 8.20
CA VAL A 96 5.46 0.16 8.13
C VAL A 96 4.03 -0.38 8.19
N ALA A 97 3.25 0.11 9.15
CA ALA A 97 1.81 -0.09 9.21
C ALA A 97 1.13 0.99 8.35
N LEU A 98 0.96 0.67 7.07
CA LEU A 98 0.46 1.60 6.07
C LEU A 98 -1.08 1.65 6.06
N GLN A 99 -1.62 2.85 6.27
CA GLN A 99 -3.03 3.17 6.03
C GLN A 99 -3.13 3.93 4.71
N ILE A 100 -3.96 3.46 3.78
CA ILE A 100 -4.15 4.09 2.48
C ILE A 100 -5.56 4.66 2.40
N GLU A 101 -5.67 5.96 2.15
CA GLU A 101 -6.89 6.58 1.63
C GLU A 101 -6.73 6.73 0.12
N LEU A 102 -7.62 6.11 -0.65
CA LEU A 102 -7.53 6.05 -2.11
C LEU A 102 -8.67 6.84 -2.75
N VAL A 103 -8.29 7.75 -3.65
CA VAL A 103 -9.21 8.50 -4.50
C VAL A 103 -8.87 8.15 -5.95
N GLU A 104 -9.76 7.41 -6.62
CA GLU A 104 -9.60 7.04 -8.03
C GLU A 104 -10.35 8.00 -8.95
N TYR A 105 -9.89 8.08 -10.20
CA TYR A 105 -10.48 8.88 -11.28
C TYR A 105 -10.62 10.38 -10.94
N SER A 106 -9.78 10.87 -10.04
CA SER A 106 -9.80 12.26 -9.62
C SER A 106 -8.58 12.98 -10.13
N ASP A 107 -8.78 14.17 -10.68
CA ASP A 107 -7.71 15.12 -10.94
C ASP A 107 -7.20 15.70 -9.59
N PRO A 108 -5.91 15.52 -9.25
CA PRO A 108 -5.33 16.04 -8.01
C PRO A 108 -5.58 17.53 -7.77
N ALA A 109 -5.52 18.38 -8.81
CA ALA A 109 -5.76 19.82 -8.66
C ALA A 109 -7.22 20.10 -8.27
N SER A 110 -8.17 19.43 -8.92
CA SER A 110 -9.59 19.49 -8.60
C SER A 110 -9.90 18.95 -7.19
N TRP A 111 -9.22 17.89 -6.77
CA TRP A 111 -9.38 17.35 -5.42
C TRP A 111 -8.85 18.33 -4.36
N LEU A 112 -7.68 18.92 -4.57
CA LEU A 112 -7.08 19.90 -3.65
C LEU A 112 -7.85 21.22 -3.59
N ALA A 113 -8.54 21.60 -4.67
CA ALA A 113 -9.37 22.81 -4.71
C ALA A 113 -10.62 22.73 -3.80
N ASN A 114 -11.03 21.52 -3.39
CA ASN A 114 -12.14 21.35 -2.46
C ASN A 114 -11.67 21.56 -1.00
N PRO A 115 -12.15 22.61 -0.29
CA PRO A 115 -11.70 22.92 1.06
C PRO A 115 -12.10 21.87 2.12
N ALA A 116 -13.00 20.96 1.81
CA ALA A 116 -13.31 19.82 2.68
C ALA A 116 -12.19 18.76 2.69
N ASN A 117 -11.34 18.75 1.66
CA ASN A 117 -10.27 17.79 1.52
C ASN A 117 -9.02 18.26 2.30
N ARG A 118 -8.44 17.37 3.10
CA ARG A 118 -7.37 17.67 4.05
C ARG A 118 -6.13 16.86 3.73
N ALA A 119 -5.36 17.31 2.74
CA ALA A 119 -4.09 16.66 2.40
C ALA A 119 -3.07 16.69 3.57
N ASP A 120 -3.20 17.68 4.46
CA ASP A 120 -2.40 17.85 5.68
C ASP A 120 -2.66 16.77 6.74
N ALA A 121 -3.71 15.97 6.62
CA ALA A 121 -4.03 14.88 7.53
C ALA A 121 -3.22 13.60 7.26
N PHE A 122 -2.42 13.57 6.20
CA PHE A 122 -1.64 12.42 5.74
C PHE A 122 -0.13 12.68 5.89
N ASP A 123 0.63 11.62 6.11
CA ASP A 123 2.10 11.67 6.19
C ASP A 123 2.76 11.76 4.81
N GLY A 124 2.02 11.39 3.76
CA GLY A 124 2.46 11.51 2.38
C GLY A 124 1.31 11.44 1.38
N VAL A 125 1.59 11.91 0.16
CA VAL A 125 0.67 11.86 -0.98
C VAL A 125 1.38 11.14 -2.14
N LEU A 126 0.73 10.12 -2.69
CA LEU A 126 1.15 9.44 -3.91
C LEU A 126 0.23 9.86 -5.06
N LEU A 127 0.82 10.44 -6.11
CA LEU A 127 0.13 10.75 -7.35
C LEU A 127 0.34 9.61 -8.36
N ALA A 128 -0.71 8.83 -8.61
CA ALA A 128 -0.74 7.76 -9.61
C ALA A 128 -1.39 8.27 -10.89
N VAL A 129 -0.64 9.09 -11.64
CA VAL A 129 -1.11 9.78 -12.85
C VAL A 129 -0.59 9.11 -14.14
N ASP A 130 -1.39 9.14 -15.21
CA ASP A 130 -0.89 8.80 -16.55
C ASP A 130 0.13 9.84 -17.00
N ALA A 131 1.36 9.40 -17.29
CA ALA A 131 2.40 10.25 -17.85
C ALA A 131 1.95 10.94 -19.15
N LYS A 132 1.11 10.28 -19.96
CA LYS A 132 0.57 10.86 -21.20
C LYS A 132 -0.45 11.95 -20.92
N ALA A 133 -1.34 11.74 -19.95
CA ALA A 133 -2.35 12.73 -19.59
C ALA A 133 -1.71 14.01 -19.02
N TRP A 134 -0.57 13.87 -18.35
CA TRP A 134 0.15 14.96 -17.71
C TRP A 134 1.33 15.51 -18.53
N ARG A 135 1.53 15.00 -19.76
CA ARG A 135 2.62 15.38 -20.67
C ARG A 135 4.00 15.39 -19.98
N ILE A 136 4.23 14.53 -18.99
CA ILE A 136 5.48 14.50 -18.19
C ILE A 136 6.70 14.20 -19.08
N ASP A 137 6.49 13.45 -20.15
CA ASP A 137 7.53 13.05 -21.11
C ASP A 137 7.67 14.01 -22.30
N VAL A 138 6.89 15.09 -22.35
CA VAL A 138 7.00 16.10 -23.41
C VAL A 138 7.95 17.19 -22.93
N PRO A 139 9.05 17.49 -23.65
CA PRO A 139 9.91 18.62 -23.32
C PRO A 139 9.07 19.89 -23.23
N ASP A 140 9.37 20.73 -22.25
CA ASP A 140 8.71 22.02 -22.10
C ASP A 140 9.13 22.94 -23.27
N ASP A 141 8.35 22.91 -24.35
CA ASP A 141 8.46 23.85 -25.45
C ASP A 141 7.91 25.18 -24.90
N GLY A 142 8.74 25.96 -24.20
CA GLY A 142 8.37 27.12 -23.38
C GLY A 142 7.70 28.29 -24.10
N GLU A 143 6.57 28.06 -24.76
CA GLU A 143 5.70 29.05 -25.35
C GLU A 143 4.48 29.24 -24.43
N SER A 144 4.62 30.22 -23.54
CA SER A 144 3.52 30.87 -22.81
C SER A 144 2.86 31.95 -23.67
#